data_AF-A0A3S0Z726-F1
#
_entry.id   AF-A0A3S0Z726-F1
#
_cell.length_a   1.000
_cell.length_b   1.000
_cell.length_c   1.000
_cell.angle_alpha   90.00
_cell.angle_beta   90.00
_cell.angle_gamma   90.00
#
_symmetry.space_group_name_H-M   'P 1'
#
loop_
_entity.id
_entity.type
_entity.pdbx_description
1 polymer ?
#
loop_
_entity_poly.entity_id
_entity_poly.type
_entity_poly.pdbx_seq_one_letter_code
_entity_poly.pdbx_strand_id
1 'polypeptide(L)'
;MVEVYAEKCPNYSTVTHWVRKFKSGFLSVMDEPREGRPTSVVTEKNVSTVEGLVKQDRRITVKQLASETRISVGAVEKILHDHLNLNKVSARWVPRSEDYIDYIGEVPLD
;
A
#
# COMPACT_ATOMS: atom_id res chain seq x y z
N MET A 1 7.29 38.18 -24.06
CA MET A 1 6.85 37.27 -22.97
C MET A 1 6.01 38.02 -21.95
N VAL A 2 6.56 39.03 -21.27
CA VAL A 2 5.77 39.87 -20.34
C VAL A 2 4.62 40.60 -21.05
N GLU A 3 4.87 41.15 -22.24
CA GLU A 3 3.84 41.83 -23.05
C GLU A 3 2.65 40.93 -23.44
N VAL A 4 2.87 39.62 -23.52
CA VAL A 4 1.86 38.65 -23.99
C VAL A 4 1.20 37.90 -22.83
N TYR A 5 1.97 37.55 -21.80
CA TYR A 5 1.52 36.70 -20.69
C TYR A 5 1.36 37.44 -19.35
N ALA A 6 1.82 38.68 -19.26
CA ALA A 6 1.75 39.54 -18.07
C ALA A 6 2.08 38.77 -16.77
N GLU A 7 1.12 38.66 -15.85
CA GLU A 7 1.27 38.00 -14.55
C GLU A 7 1.53 36.49 -14.63
N LYS A 8 1.16 35.85 -15.75
CA LYS A 8 1.41 34.41 -15.99
C LYS A 8 2.79 34.15 -16.62
N CYS A 9 3.60 35.19 -16.79
CA CYS A 9 4.93 35.05 -17.35
C CYS A 9 5.84 34.27 -16.38
N PRO A 10 6.60 33.26 -16.85
CA PRO A 10 7.62 32.62 -16.04
C PRO A 10 8.68 33.62 -15.57
N ASN A 11 9.23 33.39 -14.38
CA ASN A 11 10.37 34.16 -13.87
C ASN A 11 11.57 34.05 -14.83
N TYR A 12 12.35 35.12 -14.94
CA TYR A 12 13.61 35.18 -15.69
C TYR A 12 14.54 34.00 -15.41
N SER A 13 14.63 33.53 -14.15
CA SER A 13 15.44 32.36 -13.78
C SER A 13 14.96 31.08 -14.46
N THR A 14 13.65 30.84 -14.48
CA THR A 14 13.00 29.71 -15.18
C THR A 14 13.29 29.77 -16.67
N VAL A 15 13.14 30.94 -17.29
CA VAL A 15 13.44 31.14 -18.72
C VAL A 15 14.91 30.84 -19.02
N THR A 16 15.82 31.37 -18.20
CA THR A 16 17.27 31.15 -18.37
C THR A 16 17.65 29.68 -18.22
N HIS A 17 17.04 28.98 -17.27
CA HIS A 17 17.22 27.54 -17.07
C HIS A 17 16.82 26.75 -18.32
N TRP A 18 15.61 26.99 -18.84
CA TRP A 18 15.12 26.31 -20.05
C TRP A 18 15.97 26.62 -21.29
N VAL A 19 16.39 27.88 -21.48
CA VAL A 19 17.30 28.24 -22.58
C VAL A 19 18.62 27.44 -22.51
N ARG A 20 19.18 27.25 -21.31
CA ARG A 20 20.38 26.42 -21.13
C ARG A 20 20.09 24.94 -21.44
N LYS A 21 18.97 24.40 -20.97
CA LYS A 21 18.56 23.00 -21.19
C LYS A 21 18.37 22.70 -22.70
N PHE A 22 17.74 23.60 -23.43
CA PHE A 22 17.58 23.46 -24.88
C PHE A 22 18.92 23.58 -25.61
N LYS A 23 19.80 24.51 -25.21
CA LYS A 23 21.15 24.63 -25.78
C LYS A 23 22.02 23.40 -25.53
N SER A 24 21.79 22.65 -24.45
CA SER A 24 22.49 21.39 -24.19
C SER A 24 21.89 20.18 -24.92
N GLY A 25 20.92 20.38 -25.83
CA GLY A 25 20.32 19.31 -26.62
C GLY A 25 19.15 18.58 -25.95
N PHE A 26 18.67 19.06 -24.79
CA PHE A 26 17.48 18.49 -24.16
C PHE A 26 16.23 19.07 -24.82
N LEU A 27 15.46 18.24 -25.54
CA LEU A 27 14.30 18.68 -26.34
C LEU A 27 12.96 18.40 -25.68
N SER A 28 12.91 17.62 -24.59
CA SER A 28 11.66 17.33 -23.89
C SER A 28 11.17 18.54 -23.10
N VAL A 29 9.87 18.82 -23.20
CA VAL A 29 9.18 19.83 -22.39
C VAL A 29 8.43 19.18 -21.21
N MET A 30 8.34 17.85 -21.19
CA MET A 30 7.71 17.11 -20.11
C MET A 30 8.57 17.14 -18.85
N ASP A 31 7.91 17.22 -17.70
CA ASP A 31 8.56 17.05 -16.41
C ASP A 31 9.22 15.67 -16.33
N GLU A 32 10.45 15.65 -15.83
CA GLU A 32 11.13 14.40 -15.47
C GLU A 32 10.43 13.73 -14.30
N PRO A 33 10.54 12.39 -14.15
CA PRO A 33 10.04 11.68 -12.99
C PRO A 33 10.51 12.36 -11.71
N ARG A 34 9.57 12.88 -10.92
CA ARG A 34 9.88 13.51 -9.65
C ARG A 34 9.97 12.43 -8.59
N GLU A 35 11.13 12.26 -7.99
CA GLU A 35 11.27 11.44 -6.78
C GLU A 35 10.48 12.11 -5.65
N GLY A 36 9.37 11.48 -5.25
CA GLY A 36 8.64 11.87 -4.06
C GLY A 36 9.43 11.57 -2.80
N ARG A 37 8.90 11.96 -1.63
CA ARG A 37 9.51 11.59 -0.35
C ARG A 37 9.59 10.06 -0.24
N PRO A 38 10.78 9.46 -0.06
CA PRO A 38 10.89 8.02 0.15
C PRO A 38 10.09 7.64 1.40
N THR A 39 9.24 6.62 1.27
CA THR A 39 8.52 6.08 2.43
C THR A 39 9.52 5.25 3.23
N SER A 40 10.31 5.89 4.11
CA SER A 40 11.39 5.27 4.89
C SER A 40 10.96 4.04 5.72
N VAL A 41 9.65 3.85 5.88
CA VAL A 41 9.06 2.80 6.72
C VAL A 41 8.94 1.47 5.97
N VAL A 42 8.85 1.46 4.63
CA VAL A 42 8.72 0.22 3.85
C VAL A 42 10.08 -0.29 3.43
N THR A 43 10.78 -0.93 4.36
CA THR A 43 12.03 -1.65 4.10
C THR A 43 11.74 -3.11 3.78
N GLU A 44 12.64 -3.79 3.03
CA GLU A 44 12.49 -5.22 2.73
C GLU A 44 12.35 -6.08 3.99
N LYS A 45 13.09 -5.73 5.07
CA LYS A 45 12.98 -6.38 6.38
C LYS A 45 11.56 -6.30 6.93
N ASN A 46 10.95 -5.12 6.88
CA ASN A 46 9.59 -4.91 7.35
C ASN A 46 8.57 -5.69 6.51
N VAL A 47 8.74 -5.71 5.18
CA VAL A 47 7.90 -6.50 4.28
C VAL A 47 7.97 -7.99 4.61
N SER A 48 9.19 -8.54 4.74
CA SER A 48 9.41 -9.95 5.07
C SER A 48 8.84 -10.32 6.45
N THR A 49 8.95 -9.42 7.44
CA THR A 49 8.42 -9.65 8.79
C THR A 49 6.89 -9.71 8.77
N VAL A 50 6.23 -8.75 8.09
CA VAL A 50 4.77 -8.75 7.93
C VAL A 50 4.30 -10.00 7.18
N GLU A 51 5.01 -10.39 6.11
CA GLU A 51 4.68 -11.59 5.34
C GLU A 51 4.74 -12.86 6.21
N GLY A 52 5.75 -12.99 7.06
CA GLY A 52 5.89 -14.10 8.00
C GLY A 52 4.72 -14.20 8.97
N LEU A 53 4.34 -13.09 9.60
CA LEU A 53 3.22 -13.03 10.56
C LEU A 53 1.89 -13.40 9.90
N VAL A 54 1.63 -12.91 8.68
CA VAL A 54 0.40 -13.25 7.93
C VAL A 54 0.36 -14.73 7.53
N LYS A 55 1.51 -15.32 7.16
CA LYS A 55 1.60 -16.75 6.85
C LYS A 55 1.36 -17.61 8.08
N GLN A 56 1.81 -17.17 9.26
CA GLN A 56 1.60 -17.86 10.53
C GLN A 56 0.13 -17.80 10.99
N ASP A 57 -0.50 -16.62 10.94
CA ASP A 57 -1.91 -16.44 11.25
C ASP A 57 -2.61 -15.61 10.16
N ARG A 58 -3.38 -16.30 9.30
CA ARG A 58 -4.13 -15.64 8.21
C ARG A 58 -5.28 -14.74 8.70
N ARG A 59 -5.64 -14.79 9.99
CA ARG A 59 -6.69 -13.97 10.59
C ARG A 59 -6.14 -12.79 11.41
N ILE A 60 -4.82 -12.60 11.44
CA ILE A 60 -4.20 -11.50 12.15
C ILE A 60 -4.71 -10.14 11.67
N THR A 61 -4.97 -9.23 12.61
CA THR A 61 -5.48 -7.89 12.27
C THR A 61 -4.34 -6.93 11.93
N VAL A 62 -4.64 -5.93 11.09
CA VAL A 62 -3.69 -4.84 10.77
C VAL A 62 -3.16 -4.14 12.03
N LYS A 63 -4.01 -3.96 13.05
CA LYS A 63 -3.61 -3.36 14.33
C LYS A 63 -2.60 -4.22 15.10
N GLN A 64 -2.79 -5.53 15.12
CA GLN A 64 -1.84 -6.47 15.74
C GLN A 64 -0.51 -6.45 14.99
N LEU A 65 -0.54 -6.54 13.66
CA LEU A 65 0.66 -6.43 12.83
C LEU A 65 1.43 -5.14 13.10
N ALA A 66 0.74 -4.00 13.18
CA ALA A 66 1.34 -2.70 13.50
C ALA A 66 2.00 -2.71 14.89
N SER A 67 1.34 -3.29 15.89
CA SER A 67 1.88 -3.39 17.24
C SER A 67 3.13 -4.28 17.33
N GLU A 68 3.13 -5.39 16.59
CA GLU A 68 4.20 -6.40 16.64
C GLU A 68 5.44 -5.96 15.85
N THR A 69 5.21 -5.32 14.69
CA THR A 69 6.30 -4.80 13.84
C THR A 69 6.77 -3.40 14.24
N ARG A 70 6.04 -2.70 15.13
CA ARG A 70 6.25 -1.29 15.50
C ARG A 70 6.22 -0.35 14.29
N ILE A 71 5.41 -0.69 13.31
CA ILE A 71 5.16 0.08 12.09
C ILE A 71 3.80 0.78 12.23
N SER A 72 3.62 1.93 11.58
CA SER A 72 2.32 2.59 11.57
C SER A 72 1.27 1.73 10.85
N VAL A 73 0.02 1.80 11.30
CA VAL A 73 -1.11 1.07 10.70
C VAL A 73 -1.18 1.27 9.18
N GLY A 74 -1.09 2.52 8.72
CA GLY A 74 -1.13 2.82 7.28
C GLY A 74 0.06 2.27 6.48
N ALA A 75 1.24 2.14 7.09
CA ALA A 75 2.37 1.50 6.42
C ALA A 75 2.21 -0.02 6.36
N VAL A 76 1.61 -0.65 7.37
CA VAL A 76 1.25 -2.08 7.32
C VAL A 76 0.20 -2.32 6.22
N GLU A 77 -0.84 -1.49 6.12
CA GLU A 77 -1.84 -1.58 5.04
C GLU A 77 -1.19 -1.47 3.68
N LYS A 78 -0.26 -0.51 3.51
CA LYS A 78 0.50 -0.34 2.28
C LYS A 78 1.35 -1.57 1.95
N ILE A 79 2.02 -2.17 2.94
CA ILE A 79 2.78 -3.41 2.75
C ILE A 79 1.88 -4.55 2.31
N LEU A 80 0.73 -4.74 2.96
CA LEU A 80 -0.21 -5.81 2.62
C LEU A 80 -0.74 -5.66 1.19
N HIS A 81 -1.17 -4.46 0.80
CA HIS A 81 -1.78 -4.22 -0.51
C HIS A 81 -0.77 -4.04 -1.64
N ASP A 82 0.20 -3.14 -1.49
CA ASP A 82 1.08 -2.71 -2.60
C ASP A 82 2.29 -3.63 -2.78
N HIS A 83 2.78 -4.24 -1.69
CA HIS A 83 4.01 -5.04 -1.72
C HIS A 83 3.74 -6.55 -1.69
N LEU A 84 2.75 -7.00 -0.92
CA LEU A 84 2.38 -8.41 -0.82
C LEU A 84 1.17 -8.79 -1.70
N ASN A 85 0.50 -7.81 -2.32
CA ASN A 85 -0.69 -8.02 -3.16
C ASN A 85 -1.80 -8.83 -2.45
N LEU A 86 -1.95 -8.63 -1.14
CA LEU A 86 -2.96 -9.30 -0.32
C LEU A 86 -4.21 -8.44 -0.19
N ASN A 87 -5.36 -9.12 -0.15
CA ASN A 87 -6.65 -8.51 0.09
C ASN A 87 -7.35 -9.22 1.25
N LYS A 88 -8.11 -8.45 2.05
CA LYS A 88 -8.94 -9.02 3.11
C LYS A 88 -10.13 -9.74 2.48
N VAL A 89 -10.23 -11.04 2.71
CA VAL A 89 -11.38 -11.86 2.30
C VAL A 89 -12.19 -12.21 3.56
N SER A 90 -13.50 -12.06 3.51
CA SER A 90 -14.39 -12.54 4.58
C SER A 90 -14.54 -14.06 4.52
N ALA A 91 -14.71 -14.70 5.69
CA ALA A 91 -15.03 -16.12 5.73
C ALA A 91 -16.38 -16.37 5.03
N ARG A 92 -16.46 -17.44 4.24
CA ARG A 92 -17.72 -17.90 3.66
C ARG A 92 -18.57 -18.56 4.75
N TRP A 93 -19.86 -18.28 4.76
CA TRP A 93 -20.82 -19.00 5.61
C TRP A 93 -20.83 -20.48 5.24
N VAL A 94 -20.68 -21.35 6.24
CA VAL A 94 -20.78 -22.81 6.09
C VAL A 94 -22.10 -23.24 6.71
N PRO A 95 -23.04 -23.84 5.94
CA PRO A 95 -24.27 -24.40 6.49
C PRO A 95 -23.97 -25.44 7.56
N ARG A 96 -24.76 -25.44 8.63
CA ARG A 96 -24.70 -26.48 9.67
C ARG A 96 -25.46 -27.71 9.16
N SER A 97 -24.83 -28.88 9.15
CA SER A 97 -25.48 -30.14 8.75
C SER A 97 -26.46 -30.62 9.83
N GLU A 98 -27.64 -31.08 9.41
CA GLU A 98 -28.73 -31.55 10.27
C GLU A 98 -28.46 -32.91 10.93
N ASP A 99 -27.56 -33.73 10.35
CA ASP A 99 -27.22 -35.09 10.82
C ASP A 99 -26.59 -35.20 12.22
N TYR A 100 -26.35 -34.07 12.90
CA TYR A 100 -25.74 -34.01 14.24
C TYR A 100 -26.78 -34.02 15.38
N ILE A 101 -28.06 -33.73 15.07
CA ILE A 101 -29.12 -33.60 16.09
C ILE A 101 -29.69 -34.99 16.46
N ASP A 102 -29.81 -35.89 15.49
CA ASP A 102 -30.40 -37.22 15.72
C ASP A 102 -29.48 -38.13 16.57
N TYR A 103 -28.17 -37.88 16.58
CA TYR A 103 -27.20 -38.69 17.35
C TYR A 103 -27.22 -38.43 18.86
N ILE A 104 -27.78 -37.29 19.32
CA ILE A 104 -27.79 -36.92 20.75
C ILE A 104 -29.10 -37.37 21.43
N GLY A 105 -30.13 -37.74 20.65
CA GLY A 105 -31.44 -38.15 21.16
C GLY A 105 -31.57 -39.61 21.58
N GLU A 106 -30.61 -40.48 21.24
CA GLU A 106 -30.71 -41.93 21.44
C GLU A 106 -29.64 -42.52 22.37
N VAL A 107 -29.24 -41.82 23.43
CA VAL A 107 -28.38 -42.45 24.47
C VAL A 107 -29.28 -43.07 25.54
N PRO A 108 -29.41 -44.41 25.63
CA PRO A 108 -30.12 -45.05 26.73
C PRO A 108 -29.28 -44.87 28.00
N LEU A 109 -29.95 -44.49 29.09
CA LEU A 109 -29.36 -44.48 30.42
C LEU A 109 -29.31 -45.92 30.94
N ASP A 110 -28.17 -46.58 30.77
CA ASP A 110 -27.81 -47.82 31.47
C ASP A 110 -26.91 -47.49 32.68
#